data_AF-A0A958JXQ9-F1
#
_entry.id   AF-A0A958JXQ9-F1
#
_cell.length_a   1.000
_cell.length_b   1.000
_cell.length_c   1.000
_cell.angle_alpha   90.00
_cell.angle_beta   90.00
_cell.angle_gamma   90.00
#
_symmetry.space_group_name_H-M   'P 1'
#
loop_
_entity.id
_entity.type
_entity.pdbx_description
1 polymer ?
#
loop_
_entity_poly.entity_id
_entity_poly.type
_entity_poly.pdbx_seq_one_letter_code
_entity_poly.pdbx_strand_id
1 'polypeptide(L)' 'MNERLFGCHVSCAGGFANALRNGKELEVSAIQLHPSPPQRWNKEPYPAGYESEFLELLPESGIRSVVFHAIYLINL' A
#
# COMPACT_ATOMS: atom_id res chain seq x y z
N MET A 1 5.50 -21.38 15.04
CA MET A 1 6.71 -20.59 14.73
C MET A 1 6.27 -19.16 14.47
N ASN A 2 6.95 -18.15 15.01
CA ASN A 2 6.65 -16.77 14.64
C ASN A 2 7.13 -16.56 13.20
N GLU A 3 6.20 -16.28 12.30
CA GLU A 3 6.53 -16.06 10.90
C GLU A 3 7.09 -14.64 10.74
N ARG A 4 8.30 -14.52 10.18
CA ARG A 4 8.93 -13.21 9.97
C ARG A 4 8.32 -12.55 8.74
N LEU A 5 7.96 -11.28 8.87
CA LEU A 5 7.50 -10.46 7.77
C LEU A 5 8.67 -9.67 7.20
N PHE A 6 9.00 -9.94 5.94
CA PHE A 6 9.93 -9.14 5.15
C PHE A 6 9.16 -8.32 4.13
N GLY A 7 9.58 -7.07 3.95
CA GLY A 7 8.86 -6.09 3.16
C GLY A 7 9.70 -4.88 2.78
N CYS A 8 9.17 -4.06 1.88
CA CYS A 8 9.80 -2.81 1.45
C CYS A 8 8.74 -1.75 1.14
N HIS A 9 9.19 -0.52 0.88
CA HIS A 9 8.32 0.52 0.37
C HIS A 9 8.04 0.29 -1.12
N VAL A 10 6.77 0.29 -1.51
CA VAL A 10 6.34 0.08 -2.90
C VAL A 10 5.46 1.23 -3.36
N SER A 11 5.54 1.54 -4.66
CA SER A 11 4.66 2.51 -5.29
C SER A 11 3.23 1.98 -5.39
N CYS A 12 2.25 2.84 -5.14
CA CYS A 12 0.83 2.62 -5.43
C CYS A 12 0.31 3.56 -6.53
N ALA A 13 1.21 4.10 -7.37
CA ALA A 13 0.84 4.97 -8.47
C ALA A 13 -0.13 4.22 -9.41
N GLY A 14 -1.21 4.90 -9.80
CA GLY A 14 -2.29 4.30 -10.59
C GLY A 14 -3.32 3.50 -9.79
N GLY A 15 -3.18 3.37 -8.47
CA GLY A 15 -4.17 2.71 -7.59
C GLY A 15 -3.53 1.82 -6.53
N PHE A 16 -4.21 1.62 -5.38
CA PHE A 16 -3.68 0.80 -4.29
C PHE A 16 -3.43 -0.66 -4.68
N ALA A 17 -4.22 -1.21 -5.60
CA ALA A 17 -4.02 -2.56 -6.14
C ALA A 17 -2.61 -2.76 -6.73
N ASN A 18 -2.00 -1.71 -7.28
CA ASN A 18 -0.63 -1.80 -7.81
C ASN A 18 0.40 -2.03 -6.70
N ALA A 19 0.15 -1.59 -5.46
CA ALA A 19 1.05 -1.89 -4.34
C ALA A 19 1.11 -3.40 -4.04
N LEU A 20 -0.03 -4.11 -4.19
CA LEU A 20 -0.08 -5.56 -4.05
C LEU A 20 0.63 -6.28 -5.19
N ARG A 21 0.44 -5.82 -6.43
CA ARG A 21 1.15 -6.35 -7.61
C ARG A 21 2.66 -6.20 -7.46
N ASN A 22 3.12 -5.01 -7.08
CA ASN A 22 4.53 -4.71 -6.85
C ASN A 22 5.10 -5.55 -5.69
N GLY A 23 4.35 -5.68 -4.59
CA GLY A 23 4.76 -6.54 -3.47
C GLY A 23 4.88 -8.01 -3.85
N LYS A 24 3.94 -8.50 -4.68
CA LYS A 24 3.96 -9.87 -5.21
C LYS A 24 5.15 -10.11 -6.13
N GLU A 25 5.45 -9.19 -7.04
CA GLU A 25 6.61 -9.28 -7.95
C GLU A 25 7.94 -9.33 -7.19
N LEU A 26 8.02 -8.62 -6.06
CA LEU A 26 9.20 -8.61 -5.18
C LEU A 26 9.27 -9.79 -4.21
N GLU A 27 8.28 -10.69 -4.24
CA GLU A 27 8.16 -11.86 -3.36
C GLU A 27 8.25 -11.51 -1.85
N VAL A 28 7.74 -10.32 -1.49
CA VAL A 28 7.70 -9.88 -0.10
C VAL A 28 6.38 -10.27 0.57
N SER A 29 6.40 -10.33 1.90
CA SER A 29 5.23 -10.68 2.73
C SER A 29 4.59 -9.48 3.44
N ALA A 30 5.22 -8.30 3.33
CA ALA A 30 4.73 -7.04 3.86
C ALA A 30 5.08 -5.90 2.92
N ILE A 31 4.27 -4.84 2.91
CA ILE A 31 4.51 -3.64 2.11
C ILE A 31 4.27 -2.38 2.93
N GLN A 32 5.01 -1.33 2.61
CA GLN A 32 4.74 0.03 3.04
C GLN A 32 4.40 0.88 1.81
N LEU A 33 3.38 1.74 1.90
CA LEU A 33 3.03 2.68 0.84
C LEU A 33 2.60 4.02 1.43
N HIS A 34 2.56 5.07 0.61
CA HIS A 34 1.90 6.31 1.00
C HIS A 34 0.41 6.21 0.65
N PRO A 35 -0.50 6.73 1.50
CA PRO A 35 -1.92 6.76 1.15
C PRO A 35 -2.17 7.69 -0.04
N SER A 36 -1.48 8.83 -0.09
CA SER A 36 -1.57 9.82 -1.16
C SER A 36 -0.17 10.29 -1.59
N PRO A 37 -0.03 11.03 -2.71
CA PRO A 37 1.28 11.49 -3.15
C PRO A 37 2.02 12.28 -2.06
N PRO A 38 3.22 11.85 -1.63
CA PRO A 38 3.80 12.26 -0.34
C PRO A 38 4.36 13.68 -0.32
N GLN A 39 4.47 14.33 -1.48
CA GLN A 39 5.03 15.69 -1.65
C GLN A 39 3.95 16.77 -1.75
N ARG A 40 2.65 16.43 -1.55
CA ARG A 40 1.55 17.40 -1.61
C ARG A 40 0.44 17.06 -0.63
N TRP A 41 -0.34 18.05 -0.25
CA TRP A 41 -1.60 17.83 0.47
C TRP A 41 -2.66 17.29 -0.49
N ASN A 42 -3.34 16.22 -0.09
CA ASN A 42 -4.54 15.75 -0.78
C ASN A 42 -5.76 16.20 0.02
N LYS A 43 -6.70 16.89 -0.63
CA LYS A 43 -7.94 17.39 0.00
C LYS A 43 -9.15 16.55 -0.38
N GLU A 44 -9.05 15.79 -1.46
CA GLU A 44 -10.16 14.99 -1.97
C GLU A 44 -10.22 13.63 -1.25
N PRO A 45 -11.39 13.24 -0.75
CA PRO A 45 -11.60 11.88 -0.24
C PRO A 45 -11.53 10.87 -1.39
N TYR A 46 -11.24 9.60 -1.08
CA TYR A 46 -11.35 8.54 -2.06
C TYR A 46 -12.84 8.32 -2.42
N PRO A 47 -13.16 8.05 -3.70
CA PRO A 47 -14.51 7.69 -4.09
C PRO A 47 -14.93 6.37 -3.45
N ALA A 48 -16.24 6.16 -3.31
CA ALA A 48 -16.77 4.90 -2.80
C ALA A 48 -16.31 3.72 -3.68
N GLY A 49 -15.82 2.65 -3.05
CA GLY A 49 -15.35 1.45 -3.75
C GLY A 49 -13.95 1.57 -4.35
N TYR A 50 -13.18 2.61 -4.00
CA TYR A 50 -11.77 2.73 -4.42
C TYR A 50 -10.92 1.54 -3.94
N GLU A 51 -11.29 0.94 -2.82
CA GLU A 51 -10.64 -0.20 -2.19
C GLU A 51 -11.00 -1.56 -2.81
N SER A 52 -12.05 -1.64 -3.63
CA SER A 52 -12.61 -2.93 -4.07
C SER A 52 -11.57 -3.82 -4.75
N GLU A 53 -10.85 -3.29 -5.74
CA GLU A 53 -9.80 -4.03 -6.45
C GLU A 53 -8.64 -4.45 -5.51
N PHE A 54 -8.31 -3.60 -4.52
CA PHE A 54 -7.29 -3.93 -3.53
C PHE A 54 -7.72 -5.11 -2.67
N LEU A 55 -8.96 -5.11 -2.18
CA LEU A 55 -9.50 -6.19 -1.34
C LEU A 55 -9.65 -7.50 -2.12
N GLU A 56 -10.02 -7.43 -3.39
CA GLU A 56 -10.10 -8.59 -4.29
C GLU A 56 -8.73 -9.25 -4.52
N LEU A 57 -7.67 -8.44 -4.70
CA LEU A 57 -6.32 -8.96 -4.98
C LEU A 57 -5.52 -9.35 -3.73
N LEU A 58 -5.88 -8.85 -2.55
CA LEU A 58 -5.13 -9.06 -1.32
C LEU A 58 -4.89 -10.55 -1.01
N PRO A 59 -5.89 -11.46 -1.09
CA PRO A 59 -5.68 -12.88 -0.82
C PRO A 59 -4.67 -13.56 -1.76
N GLU A 60 -4.58 -13.10 -3.00
CA GLU A 60 -3.71 -13.68 -4.04
C GLU A 60 -2.31 -13.04 -4.11
N SER A 61 -2.10 -11.98 -3.32
CA SER A 61 -0.87 -11.18 -3.37
C SER A 61 0.29 -11.79 -2.57
N GLY A 62 0.00 -12.65 -1.58
CA GLY A 62 0.98 -13.11 -0.60
C GLY A 62 1.33 -12.07 0.48
N ILE A 63 0.75 -10.87 0.40
CA ILE A 63 0.95 -9.80 1.39
C ILE A 63 0.12 -10.08 2.64
N ARG A 64 0.80 -10.06 3.80
CA ARG A 64 0.20 -10.27 5.12
C ARG A 64 0.13 -9.00 5.97
N SER A 65 0.88 -7.97 5.61
CA SER A 65 0.90 -6.70 6.33
C SER A 65 1.09 -5.52 5.38
N VAL A 66 0.31 -4.48 5.62
CA VAL A 66 0.28 -3.26 4.82
C VAL A 66 0.39 -2.09 5.79
N VAL A 67 1.39 -1.23 5.57
CA VAL A 67 1.65 -0.06 6.41
C VAL A 67 1.50 1.21 5.58
N PHE A 68 0.73 2.16 6.09
CA PHE A 68 0.71 3.51 5.53
C PHE A 68 1.78 4.38 6.17
N HIS A 69 2.69 4.89 5.35
CA HIS A 69 3.57 5.99 5.73
C HIS A 69 2.88 7.31 5.39
N ALA A 70 2.68 8.17 6.38
CA ALA A 70 2.07 9.48 6.17
C ALA A 70 2.89 10.34 5.19
N ILE A 71 2.30 11.42 4.67
CA ILE A 71 3.01 12.31 3.75
C ILE A 71 4.15 13.04 4.45
N TYR A 72 5.17 13.46 3.70
CA TYR A 72 6.36 14.11 4.26
C TYR A 72 6.09 15.53 4.80
N LEU A 73 4.94 16.12 4.45
CA LEU A 73 4.59 17.48 4.82
C LEU A 73 4.03 17.63 6.24
N ILE A 74 3.69 16.53 6.92
CA ILE A 74 3.18 16.57 8.29
C ILE A 74 4.32 16.96 9.24
N ASN A 75 4.08 17.99 10.06
CA ASN A 75 4.99 18.49 11.09
C ASN A 75 4.15 18.86 12.33
N LEU A 76 4.21 18.07 13.40
CA LEU A 76 3.36 18.16 14.59
C LEU A 76 4.04 18.88 15.76
#